data_AF-X5Q6G8-F1
#
_entry.id   AF-X5Q6G8-F1
#
_cell.length_a   1.000
_cell.length_b   1.000
_cell.length_c   1.000
_cell.angle_alpha   90.00
_cell.angle_beta   90.00
_cell.angle_gamma   90.00
#
_symmetry.space_group_name_H-M   'P 1'
#
loop_
_entity.id
_entity.type
_entity.pdbx_description
1 polymer ?
#
loop_
_entity_poly.entity_id
_entity_poly.type
_entity_poly.pdbx_seq_one_letter_code
_entity_poly.pdbx_strand_id
1 'polypeptide(L)' 'MENIATTLIAIGFLMLFQPFALALYTYSFITMLAGTVMFIIVSKFPE' A
#
# COMPACT_ATOMS: atom_id res chain seq x y z
N MET A 1 10.93 6.26 8.11
CA MET A 1 9.81 5.28 7.95
C MET A 1 9.15 5.30 6.57
N GLU A 2 9.44 6.28 5.70
CA GLU A 2 8.74 6.48 4.42
C GLU A 2 8.89 5.31 3.45
N ASN A 3 10.08 4.69 3.39
CA ASN A 3 10.34 3.52 2.54
C ASN A 3 9.39 2.35 2.84
N ILE A 4 8.95 2.19 4.09
CA ILE A 4 7.99 1.15 4.48
C ILE A 4 6.61 1.47 3.91
N ALA A 5 6.17 2.73 4.03
CA ALA A 5 4.91 3.18 3.48
C ALA A 5 4.90 3.06 1.94
N THR A 6 5.98 3.46 1.27
CA THR A 6 6.15 3.30 -0.19
C THR A 6 6.13 1.83 -0.60
N THR A 7 6.78 0.95 0.16
CA THR A 7 6.76 -0.50 -0.09
C THR A 7 5.35 -1.06 0.05
N LEU A 8 4.59 -0.62 1.06
CA LEU A 8 3.21 -1.06 1.27
C LEU A 8 2.29 -0.64 0.11
N ILE A 9 2.48 0.57 -0.43
CA ILE A 9 1.78 1.03 -1.63
C ILE A 9 2.16 0.16 -2.84
N ALA A 10 3.44 -0.12 -3.04
CA ALA A 10 3.91 -0.96 -4.13
C ALA A 10 3.35 -2.39 -4.05
N ILE A 11 3.22 -2.95 -2.84
CA ILE A 11 2.56 -4.24 -2.62
C ILE A 11 1.09 -4.16 -3.05
N GLY A 12 0.35 -3.14 -2.60
CA GLY A 12 -1.05 -2.94 -3.01
C GLY A 12 -1.22 -2.80 -4.53
N PHE A 13 -0.26 -2.14 -5.21
CA PHE A 13 -0.23 -2.06 -6.67
C PHE A 13 -0.01 -3.44 -7.32
N LEU A 14 0.96 -4.23 -6.84
CA LEU A 14 1.22 -5.58 -7.38
C LEU A 14 0.05 -6.55 -7.15
N MET A 15 -0.73 -6.34 -6.08
CA MET A 15 -1.94 -7.11 -5.80
C MET A 15 -3.03 -6.92 -6.86
N LEU A 16 -3.03 -5.80 -7.59
CA LEU A 16 -3.99 -5.51 -8.65
C LEU A 16 -3.85 -6.47 -9.85
N PHE A 17 -2.65 -6.97 -10.10
CA PHE A 17 -2.32 -7.75 -11.31
C PHE A 17 -2.44 -9.26 -11.11
N GLN A 18 -2.95 -9.73 -9.97
CA GLN A 18 -3.02 -11.16 -9.67
C GLN A 18 -4.19 -11.81 -10.44
N PRO A 19 -3.94 -12.67 -11.45
CA PRO A 19 -5.03 -13.23 -12.28
C PRO A 19 -5.71 -14.44 -11.62
N PHE A 20 -5.09 -15.05 -10.61
CA PHE A 20 -5.58 -16.27 -9.95
C PHE A 20 -6.01 -16.06 -8.50
N ALA A 21 -5.65 -14.92 -7.89
CA ALA A 21 -5.89 -14.65 -6.48
C ALA A 21 -6.86 -13.46 -6.33
N LEU A 22 -8.17 -13.75 -6.44
CA LEU A 22 -9.23 -12.75 -6.34
C LEU A 22 -9.17 -11.98 -5.01
N ALA A 23 -8.83 -12.66 -3.90
CA ALA A 23 -8.68 -12.01 -2.61
C ALA A 23 -7.62 -10.89 -2.63
N LEU A 24 -6.48 -11.10 -3.30
CA LEU A 24 -5.44 -10.07 -3.42
C LEU A 24 -5.96 -8.87 -4.22
N TYR A 25 -6.67 -9.12 -5.32
CA TYR A 25 -7.33 -8.04 -6.07
C TYR A 25 -8.33 -7.27 -5.21
N THR A 26 -9.19 -7.95 -4.44
CA THR A 26 -10.20 -7.34 -3.56
C THR A 26 -9.57 -6.43 -2.50
N TYR A 27 -8.46 -6.86 -1.87
CA TYR A 27 -7.81 -6.09 -0.81
C TYR A 27 -6.79 -5.06 -1.34
N SER A 28 -6.44 -5.09 -2.62
CA SER A 28 -5.44 -4.20 -3.24
C SER A 28 -5.71 -2.72 -2.94
N PHE A 29 -6.97 -2.29 -3.06
CA PHE A 29 -7.38 -0.91 -2.81
C PHE A 29 -7.14 -0.49 -1.36
N ILE A 30 -7.59 -1.29 -0.39
CA ILE A 30 -7.42 -0.99 1.03
C ILE A 30 -5.93 -0.99 1.40
N THR A 31 -5.14 -1.91 0.85
CA THR A 31 -3.68 -1.95 1.06
C THR A 31 -3.01 -0.66 0.56
N MET A 32 -3.35 -0.20 -0.64
CA MET A 32 -2.83 1.08 -1.18
C MET A 32 -3.29 2.28 -0.35
N LEU A 33 -4.54 2.30 0.11
CA LEU A 33 -5.08 3.36 0.95
C LEU A 33 -4.33 3.42 2.29
N ALA A 34 -4.14 2.27 2.95
CA ALA A 34 -3.39 2.17 4.19
C ALA A 34 -1.94 2.66 4.02
N GLY A 35 -1.27 2.24 2.94
CA GLY A 35 0.07 2.73 2.60
C GLY A 35 0.11 4.24 2.35
N THR A 36 -0.90 4.79 1.68
CA THR A 36 -1.02 6.23 1.43
C THR A 36 -1.22 7.02 2.73
N VAL A 37 -2.12 6.56 3.60
CA VAL A 37 -2.35 7.18 4.92
C VAL A 37 -1.08 7.13 5.76
N MET A 38 -0.39 6.00 5.79
CA MET A 38 0.89 5.85 6.48
C MET A 38 1.94 6.81 5.91
N PHE A 39 2.05 6.91 4.58
CA PHE A 39 2.99 7.82 3.93
C PHE A 39 2.71 9.27 4.33
N ILE A 40 1.45 9.71 4.28
CA ILE A 40 1.03 11.06 4.71
C ILE A 40 1.43 11.31 6.17
N ILE A 41 1.17 10.36 7.08
CA ILE A 41 1.50 10.50 8.49
C ILE A 41 3.01 10.62 8.69
N VAL A 42 3.80 9.72 8.08
CA VAL A 42 5.26 9.69 8.23
C VAL A 42 5.89 10.94 7.61
N SER A 43 5.42 11.41 6.45
CA SER A 43 5.97 12.64 5.85
C SER A 43 5.59 13.90 6.62
N LYS A 44 4.49 13.87 7.40
CA LYS A 44 4.07 15.00 8.28
C LYS A 44 4.94 15.08 9.55
N PHE A 45 5.34 13.93 10.09
CA PHE A 45 6.20 13.82 11.27
C PHE A 45 7.47 13.06 10.87
N PRO A 46 8.38 13.71 10.14
CA PRO A 46 9.64 13.10 9.74
C PRO A 46 10.51 12.94 10.99
N GLU A 47 10.38 11.78 11.63
CA GLU A 47 11.33 11.22 12.59
C GLU A 47 12.44 10.45 11.87
#